data_AF-A0A2J5PIF4-F1
#
_entry.id   AF-A0A2J5PIF4-F1
#
_cell.length_a   1.000
_cell.length_b   1.000
_cell.length_c   1.000
_cell.angle_alpha   90.00
_cell.angle_beta   90.00
_cell.angle_gamma   90.00
#
_symmetry.space_group_name_H-M   'P 1'
#
loop_
_entity.id
_entity.type
_entity.pdbx_description
1 polymer ?
#
loop_
_entity_poly.entity_id
_entity_poly.type
_entity_poly.pdbx_seq_one_letter_code
_entity_poly.pdbx_strand_id
1 'polypeptide(L)'
;MLRVYHSNRLDVLEALMEFIVERQRLDDPFMPEMVLVQSTGMAQWLQMTLAQRFGIAANIEFPLPASFIWDMFVRVLKDIPGESAFSKQSMSWKLMTLLPQRLNDEAFTLLRHYLHDDSDKRKLFQLAARVADLYDQYLVYRPEWLMRWEADQRVDGLGDAQEWQAPLWKALVEYTAELGQPLWHRANLYQRFISALEAAEQPPAGLPSRVFICGISALLPVYL
;
A
#
# COMPACT_ATOMS: atom_id res chain seq x y z
N MET A 1 19.82 9.87 4.09
CA MET A 1 19.94 10.83 2.96
C MET A 1 19.32 10.19 1.73
N LEU A 2 18.29 10.81 1.15
CA LEU A 2 17.69 10.36 -0.10
C LEU A 2 18.56 10.83 -1.29
N ARG A 3 19.03 9.91 -2.13
CA ARG A 3 19.83 10.21 -3.32
C ARG A 3 19.04 9.84 -4.58
N VAL A 4 18.89 10.80 -5.50
CA VAL A 4 18.18 10.59 -6.76
C VAL A 4 19.19 10.61 -7.91
N TYR A 5 19.25 9.52 -8.68
CA TYR A 5 20.16 9.36 -9.81
C TYR A 5 19.36 9.39 -11.11
N HIS A 6 19.69 10.32 -12.01
CA HIS A 6 19.06 10.43 -13.31
C HIS A 6 19.99 9.88 -14.39
N SER A 7 19.43 9.06 -15.29
CA SER A 7 20.14 8.51 -16.45
C SER A 7 19.14 8.22 -17.57
N ASN A 8 19.62 8.29 -18.81
CA ASN A 8 18.88 7.87 -20.00
C ASN A 8 19.05 6.37 -20.32
N ARG A 9 19.93 5.68 -19.60
CA ARG A 9 20.22 4.25 -19.79
C ARG A 9 20.18 3.52 -18.45
N LEU A 10 19.44 2.42 -18.41
CA LEU A 10 19.33 1.59 -17.21
C LEU A 10 20.69 0.98 -16.83
N ASP A 11 21.50 0.59 -17.82
CA ASP A 11 22.85 0.04 -17.62
C ASP A 11 23.76 0.97 -16.77
N VAL A 12 23.58 2.29 -16.89
CA VAL A 12 24.37 3.26 -16.11
C VAL A 12 23.90 3.32 -14.66
N LEU A 13 22.58 3.26 -14.43
CA LEU A 13 22.03 3.24 -13.06
C LEU A 13 22.36 1.93 -12.35
N GLU A 14 22.38 0.85 -13.12
CA GLU A 14 22.77 -0.48 -12.66
C GLU A 14 24.26 -0.50 -12.31
N ALA A 15 25.16 -0.03 -13.17
CA ALA A 15 26.57 0.12 -12.85
C ALA A 15 26.84 1.01 -11.61
N LEU A 16 26.01 2.04 -11.39
CA LEU A 16 26.06 2.85 -10.17
C LEU A 16 25.65 2.03 -8.93
N MET A 17 24.60 1.22 -9.03
CA MET A 17 24.18 0.31 -7.97
C MET A 17 25.28 -0.70 -7.65
N GLU A 18 25.88 -1.34 -8.67
CA GLU A 18 27.02 -2.24 -8.52
C GLU A 18 28.18 -1.56 -7.78
N PHE A 19 28.55 -0.35 -8.20
CA PHE A 19 29.63 0.41 -7.57
C PHE A 19 29.33 0.72 -6.09
N ILE A 20 28.09 1.08 -5.76
CA ILE A 20 27.68 1.33 -4.37
C ILE A 20 27.75 0.03 -3.56
N VAL A 21 27.28 -1.08 -4.11
CA VAL A 21 27.31 -2.40 -3.45
C VAL A 21 28.75 -2.84 -3.16
N GLU A 22 29.64 -2.69 -4.14
CA GLU A 22 31.05 -3.05 -4.02
C GLU A 22 31.80 -2.19 -3.00
N ARG A 23 31.56 -0.87 -3.02
CA ARG A 23 32.28 0.10 -2.18
C ARG A 23 31.79 0.14 -0.74
N GLN A 24 30.50 -0.10 -0.52
CA GLN A 24 29.85 -0.04 0.78
C GLN A 24 29.25 -1.42 1.06
N ARG A 25 30.07 -2.38 1.47
CA ARG A 25 29.56 -3.70 1.83
C ARG A 25 28.67 -3.59 3.07
N LEU A 26 27.61 -4.40 3.11
CA LEU A 26 26.80 -4.52 4.32
C LEU A 26 27.63 -5.15 5.44
N ASP A 27 27.44 -4.67 6.66
CA ASP A 27 28.20 -5.14 7.83
C ASP A 27 27.77 -6.56 8.26
N ASP A 28 26.50 -6.91 8.07
CA ASP A 28 25.94 -8.23 8.38
C ASP A 28 25.75 -9.06 7.10
N PRO A 29 26.39 -10.24 6.98
CA PRO A 29 26.27 -11.11 5.80
C PRO A 29 24.87 -11.71 5.60
N PHE A 30 24.01 -11.72 6.62
CA PHE A 30 22.63 -12.21 6.51
C PHE A 30 21.62 -11.11 6.23
N MET A 31 22.03 -9.86 6.25
CA MET A 31 21.18 -8.75 5.88
C MET A 31 20.93 -8.76 4.36
N PRO A 32 19.67 -8.76 3.91
CA PRO A 32 19.39 -8.75 2.49
C PRO A 32 19.69 -7.38 1.88
N GLU A 33 20.18 -7.38 0.64
CA GLU A 33 20.12 -6.18 -0.19
C GLU A 33 18.67 -5.87 -0.54
N MET A 34 18.28 -4.61 -0.45
CA MET A 34 16.89 -4.22 -0.67
C MET A 34 16.76 -3.38 -1.93
N VAL A 35 16.02 -3.89 -2.91
CA VAL A 35 15.82 -3.23 -4.20
C VAL A 35 14.35 -3.17 -4.56
N LEU A 36 13.73 -1.99 -4.42
CA LEU A 36 12.35 -1.77 -4.85
C LEU A 36 12.26 -1.82 -6.36
N VAL A 37 11.37 -2.66 -6.86
CA VAL A 37 11.07 -2.83 -8.29
C VAL A 37 9.56 -2.84 -8.51
N GLN A 38 9.13 -2.54 -9.74
CA GLN A 38 7.71 -2.59 -10.13
C GLN A 38 7.32 -3.84 -10.92
N SER A 39 8.29 -4.70 -11.29
CA SER A 39 8.01 -5.90 -12.07
C SER A 39 8.99 -7.03 -11.77
N THR A 40 8.51 -8.25 -11.94
CA THR A 40 9.34 -9.47 -11.86
C THR A 40 10.43 -9.49 -12.91
N GLY A 41 10.18 -8.92 -14.10
CA GLY A 41 11.19 -8.79 -15.15
C GLY A 41 12.38 -7.92 -14.73
N MET A 42 12.12 -6.82 -13.99
CA MET A 42 13.20 -5.98 -13.46
C MET A 42 14.00 -6.71 -12.38
N ALA A 43 13.33 -7.44 -11.48
CA ALA A 43 14.01 -8.27 -10.48
C ALA A 43 14.93 -9.31 -11.13
N GLN A 44 14.42 -10.05 -12.12
CA GLN A 44 15.19 -11.07 -12.84
C GLN A 44 16.38 -10.46 -13.59
N TRP A 45 16.15 -9.33 -14.28
CA TRP A 45 17.22 -8.63 -14.98
C TRP A 45 18.33 -8.22 -14.02
N LEU A 46 18.00 -7.57 -12.89
CA LEU A 46 18.98 -7.17 -11.89
C LEU A 46 19.71 -8.37 -11.28
N GLN A 47 19.00 -9.46 -10.94
CA GLN A 47 19.63 -10.67 -10.42
C GLN A 47 20.67 -11.23 -11.39
N MET A 48 20.34 -11.28 -12.69
CA MET A 48 21.26 -11.78 -13.72
C MET A 48 22.46 -10.86 -13.90
N THR A 49 22.27 -9.54 -14.00
CA THR A 49 23.37 -8.59 -14.20
C THR A 49 24.31 -8.57 -13.00
N LEU A 50 23.78 -8.51 -11.78
CA LEU A 50 24.57 -8.57 -10.56
C LEU A 50 25.34 -9.90 -10.44
N ALA A 51 24.74 -11.02 -10.81
CA ALA A 51 25.43 -12.31 -10.79
C ALA A 51 26.57 -12.36 -11.82
N GLN A 52 26.41 -11.72 -12.99
CA GLN A 52 27.49 -11.64 -13.99
C GLN A 52 28.67 -10.80 -13.48
N ARG A 53 28.40 -9.71 -12.76
CA ARG A 53 29.43 -8.83 -12.20
C ARG A 53 30.13 -9.41 -10.97
N PHE A 54 29.37 -9.92 -10.01
CA PHE A 54 29.87 -10.38 -8.72
C PHE A 54 30.14 -11.89 -8.66
N GLY A 55 29.79 -12.64 -9.71
CA GLY A 55 29.86 -14.10 -9.77
C GLY A 55 28.66 -14.81 -9.11
N ILE A 56 27.93 -14.13 -8.22
CA ILE A 56 26.72 -14.60 -7.57
C ILE A 56 25.83 -13.42 -7.18
N ALA A 57 24.52 -13.58 -7.31
CA ALA A 57 23.52 -12.68 -6.73
C ALA A 57 22.64 -13.50 -5.79
N ALA A 58 22.74 -13.23 -4.48
CA ALA A 58 22.02 -13.95 -3.44
C ALA A 58 21.59 -12.98 -2.34
N ASN A 59 20.56 -13.36 -1.58
CA ASN A 59 20.01 -12.55 -0.49
C ASN A 59 19.62 -11.12 -0.91
N ILE A 60 18.93 -10.99 -2.04
CA ILE A 60 18.38 -9.71 -2.52
C ILE A 60 16.85 -9.79 -2.46
N GLU A 61 16.24 -8.86 -1.74
CA GLU A 61 14.80 -8.68 -1.69
C GLU A 61 14.34 -7.68 -2.74
N PHE A 62 13.27 -8.06 -3.46
CA PHE A 62 12.66 -7.24 -4.50
C PHE A 62 11.20 -6.85 -4.17
N PRO A 63 10.94 -6.09 -3.08
CA PRO A 63 9.57 -5.75 -2.74
C PRO A 63 8.98 -4.71 -3.68
N LEU A 64 7.67 -4.77 -3.86
CA LEU A 64 6.90 -3.67 -4.44
C LEU A 64 6.93 -2.47 -3.47
N PRO A 65 6.90 -1.21 -3.97
CA PRO A 65 6.91 -0.02 -3.10
C PRO A 65 5.85 -0.06 -2.01
N ALA A 66 4.62 -0.46 -2.35
CA ALA A 66 3.52 -0.51 -1.39
C ALA A 66 3.73 -1.54 -0.27
N SER A 67 4.37 -2.67 -0.58
CA SER A 67 4.72 -3.71 0.42
C SER A 67 5.86 -3.25 1.31
N PHE A 68 6.88 -2.61 0.73
CA PHE A 68 8.00 -2.05 1.49
C PHE A 68 7.55 -0.98 2.47
N ILE A 69 6.70 -0.04 2.05
CA ILE A 69 6.20 1.01 2.95
C ILE A 69 5.41 0.41 4.12
N TRP A 70 4.60 -0.63 3.88
CA TRP A 70 3.88 -1.31 4.95
C TRP A 70 4.83 -2.02 5.94
N ASP A 71 5.86 -2.70 5.43
CA ASP A 71 6.90 -3.30 6.28
C ASP A 71 7.61 -2.23 7.13
N MET A 72 7.89 -1.05 6.55
CA MET A 72 8.45 0.07 7.33
C MET A 72 7.49 0.58 8.41
N PHE A 73 6.17 0.62 8.16
CA PHE A 73 5.20 0.93 9.20
C PHE A 73 5.27 -0.06 10.36
N VAL A 74 5.35 -1.36 10.07
CA VAL A 74 5.44 -2.41 11.09
C VAL A 74 6.72 -2.29 11.92
N ARG A 75 7.84 -1.90 11.31
CA ARG A 75 9.13 -1.76 12.01
C ARG A 75 9.21 -0.50 12.86
N VAL A 76 8.63 0.61 12.42
CA VAL A 76 8.77 1.93 13.07
C VAL A 76 7.66 2.21 14.08
N LEU A 77 6.43 1.82 13.77
CA LEU A 77 5.27 2.08 14.60
C LEU A 77 4.97 0.85 15.48
N LYS A 78 4.53 1.09 16.71
CA LYS A 78 4.16 0.02 17.64
C LYS A 78 2.79 -0.57 17.29
N ASP A 79 2.65 -1.88 17.52
CA ASP A 79 1.39 -2.61 17.45
C ASP A 79 0.68 -2.57 16.07
N ILE A 80 1.47 -2.45 14.99
CA ILE A 80 0.95 -2.57 13.63
C ILE A 80 0.96 -4.06 13.22
N PRO A 81 -0.16 -4.60 12.72
CA PRO A 81 -0.21 -5.99 12.26
C PRO A 81 0.64 -6.18 11.00
N GLY A 82 1.19 -7.39 10.81
CA GLY A 82 1.96 -7.74 9.61
C GLY A 82 1.18 -7.55 8.30
N GLU A 83 -0.15 -7.67 8.35
CA GLU A 83 -1.05 -7.36 7.23
C GLU A 83 -2.16 -6.40 7.65
N SER A 84 -2.56 -5.50 6.75
CA SER A 84 -3.67 -4.59 7.01
C SER A 84 -5.01 -5.32 7.02
N ALA A 85 -5.85 -5.00 8.00
CA ALA A 85 -7.26 -5.41 8.01
C ALA A 85 -8.06 -4.83 6.82
N PHE A 86 -7.52 -3.81 6.15
CA PHE A 86 -8.05 -3.14 4.97
C PHE A 86 -7.34 -3.56 3.68
N SER A 87 -6.80 -4.78 3.62
CA SER A 87 -6.37 -5.35 2.33
C SER A 87 -7.57 -5.48 1.39
N LYS A 88 -7.35 -5.33 0.07
CA LYS A 88 -8.40 -5.46 -0.95
C LYS A 88 -9.24 -6.72 -0.78
N GLN A 89 -8.60 -7.87 -0.52
CA GLN A 89 -9.28 -9.14 -0.32
C GLN A 89 -10.15 -9.12 0.95
N SER A 90 -9.62 -8.65 2.07
CA SER A 90 -10.35 -8.53 3.34
C SER A 90 -11.56 -7.60 3.21
N MET A 91 -11.35 -6.41 2.62
CA MET A 91 -12.43 -5.45 2.37
C MET A 91 -13.52 -6.04 1.48
N SER A 92 -13.17 -6.80 0.45
CA SER A 92 -14.15 -7.43 -0.45
C SER A 92 -15.12 -8.33 0.32
N TRP A 93 -14.62 -9.17 1.23
CA TRP A 93 -15.45 -10.06 2.05
C TRP A 93 -16.29 -9.30 3.07
N LYS A 94 -15.71 -8.30 3.76
CA LYS A 94 -16.46 -7.46 4.70
C LYS A 94 -17.59 -6.70 4.01
N LEU A 95 -17.32 -6.12 2.84
CA LEU A 95 -18.30 -5.41 2.04
C LEU A 95 -19.40 -6.33 1.53
N MET A 96 -19.08 -7.58 1.19
CA MET A 96 -20.09 -8.58 0.82
C MET A 96 -21.08 -8.84 1.96
N THR A 97 -20.65 -8.75 3.21
CA THR A 97 -21.51 -8.86 4.41
C THR A 97 -22.29 -7.57 4.69
N LEU A 98 -21.68 -6.40 4.47
CA LEU A 98 -22.25 -5.10 4.82
C LEU A 98 -23.25 -4.57 3.81
N LEU A 99 -22.96 -4.71 2.52
CA LEU A 99 -23.79 -4.16 1.43
C LEU A 99 -25.27 -4.55 1.58
N PRO A 100 -25.65 -5.82 1.79
CA PRO A 100 -27.05 -6.23 1.94
C PRO A 100 -27.78 -5.53 3.10
N GLN A 101 -27.07 -5.19 4.17
CA GLN A 101 -27.64 -4.57 5.37
C GLN A 101 -27.96 -3.08 5.15
N ARG A 102 -27.24 -2.43 4.24
CA ARG A 102 -27.36 -0.99 3.93
C ARG A 102 -28.27 -0.72 2.74
N LEU A 103 -28.72 -1.74 2.00
CA LEU A 103 -29.53 -1.52 0.80
C LEU A 103 -30.82 -0.75 1.07
N ASN A 104 -31.37 -0.83 2.28
CA ASN A 104 -32.60 -0.14 2.66
C ASN A 104 -32.46 1.37 2.88
N ASP A 105 -31.23 1.87 2.99
CA ASP A 105 -30.94 3.30 3.14
C ASP A 105 -31.17 4.03 1.80
N GLU A 106 -31.66 5.28 1.85
CA GLU A 106 -31.96 6.07 0.64
C GLU A 106 -30.72 6.29 -0.23
N ALA A 107 -29.57 6.51 0.40
CA ALA A 107 -28.29 6.69 -0.28
C ALA A 107 -27.90 5.48 -1.16
N PHE A 108 -28.38 4.27 -0.83
CA PHE A 108 -28.02 3.04 -1.52
C PHE A 108 -29.04 2.62 -2.59
N THR A 109 -30.00 3.47 -2.93
CA THR A 109 -31.08 3.16 -3.90
C THR A 109 -30.56 2.61 -5.23
N LEU A 110 -29.50 3.19 -5.78
CA LEU A 110 -28.89 2.72 -7.03
C LEU A 110 -28.33 1.29 -6.89
N LEU A 111 -27.67 0.99 -5.77
CA LEU A 111 -27.12 -0.35 -5.49
C LEU A 111 -28.23 -1.36 -5.19
N ARG A 112 -29.30 -0.94 -4.52
CA ARG A 112 -30.49 -1.76 -4.27
C ARG A 112 -31.11 -2.25 -5.57
N HIS A 113 -31.30 -1.35 -6.54
CA HIS A 113 -31.83 -1.73 -7.86
C HIS A 113 -30.88 -2.67 -8.61
N TYR A 114 -29.56 -2.40 -8.57
CA TYR A 114 -28.57 -3.25 -9.23
C TYR A 114 -28.57 -4.70 -8.68
N LEU A 115 -28.73 -4.84 -7.36
CA LEU A 115 -28.69 -6.12 -6.65
C LEU A 115 -30.05 -6.84 -6.54
N HIS A 116 -31.14 -6.29 -7.10
CA HIS A 116 -32.49 -6.85 -6.95
C HIS A 116 -32.60 -8.31 -7.41
N ASP A 117 -32.05 -8.62 -8.59
CA ASP A 117 -32.06 -9.95 -9.20
C ASP A 117 -30.67 -10.61 -9.10
N ASP A 118 -30.21 -10.92 -7.88
CA ASP A 118 -28.90 -11.53 -7.60
C ASP A 118 -29.02 -12.85 -6.81
N SER A 119 -29.77 -13.82 -7.35
CA SER A 119 -30.02 -15.10 -6.67
C SER A 119 -28.75 -15.92 -6.38
N ASP A 120 -27.70 -15.77 -7.19
CA ASP A 120 -26.43 -16.50 -7.06
C ASP A 120 -25.31 -15.69 -6.37
N LYS A 121 -25.64 -14.50 -5.83
CA LYS A 121 -24.70 -13.57 -5.16
C LYS A 121 -23.53 -13.08 -6.02
N ARG A 122 -23.62 -13.25 -7.35
CA ARG A 122 -22.53 -12.91 -8.26
C ARG A 122 -22.36 -11.41 -8.37
N LYS A 123 -23.45 -10.66 -8.53
CA LYS A 123 -23.40 -9.19 -8.63
C LYS A 123 -22.91 -8.59 -7.33
N LEU A 124 -23.35 -9.13 -6.18
CA LEU A 124 -22.91 -8.70 -4.87
C LEU A 124 -21.40 -8.87 -4.70
N PHE A 125 -20.85 -10.04 -5.02
CA PHE A 125 -19.41 -10.27 -4.88
C PHE A 125 -18.60 -9.38 -5.84
N GLN A 126 -19.03 -9.25 -7.10
CA GLN A 126 -18.37 -8.38 -8.08
C GLN A 126 -18.39 -6.91 -7.65
N LEU A 127 -19.53 -6.44 -7.12
CA LEU A 127 -19.65 -5.08 -6.60
C LEU A 127 -18.75 -4.89 -5.38
N ALA A 128 -18.79 -5.79 -4.40
CA ALA A 128 -17.95 -5.72 -3.22
C ALA A 128 -16.45 -5.69 -3.58
N ALA A 129 -16.02 -6.54 -4.51
CA ALA A 129 -14.65 -6.56 -5.01
C ALA A 129 -14.26 -5.27 -5.74
N ARG A 130 -15.17 -4.70 -6.54
CA ARG A 130 -14.92 -3.43 -7.25
C ARG A 130 -14.89 -2.23 -6.31
N VAL A 131 -15.73 -2.22 -5.29
CA VAL A 131 -15.72 -1.18 -4.25
C VAL A 131 -14.44 -1.30 -3.41
N ALA A 132 -14.05 -2.52 -3.02
CA ALA A 132 -12.78 -2.75 -2.32
C ALA A 132 -11.57 -2.28 -3.14
N ASP A 133 -11.60 -2.49 -4.46
CA ASP A 133 -10.58 -2.00 -5.39
C ASP A 133 -10.51 -0.47 -5.43
N LEU A 134 -11.66 0.23 -5.38
CA LEU A 134 -11.70 1.69 -5.29
C LEU A 134 -11.19 2.19 -3.94
N TYR A 135 -11.57 1.55 -2.83
CA TYR A 135 -11.06 1.94 -1.50
C TYR A 135 -9.56 1.70 -1.36
N ASP A 136 -9.03 0.60 -1.90
CA ASP A 136 -7.59 0.36 -1.96
C ASP A 136 -6.86 1.47 -2.74
N GLN A 137 -7.47 1.96 -3.83
CA GLN A 137 -6.94 3.13 -4.55
C GLN A 137 -7.06 4.42 -3.71
N TYR A 138 -8.21 4.71 -3.11
CA TYR A 138 -8.39 5.92 -2.31
C TYR A 138 -7.42 5.97 -1.12
N LEU A 139 -7.15 4.83 -0.47
CA LEU A 139 -6.17 4.70 0.61
C LEU A 139 -4.77 5.20 0.24
N VAL A 140 -4.44 5.27 -1.05
CA VAL A 140 -3.13 5.70 -1.53
C VAL A 140 -3.18 7.02 -2.31
N TYR A 141 -4.17 7.20 -3.19
CA TYR A 141 -4.26 8.38 -4.05
C TYR A 141 -5.04 9.54 -3.41
N ARG A 142 -6.01 9.25 -2.54
CA ARG A 142 -6.91 10.24 -1.93
C ARG A 142 -7.17 9.92 -0.44
N PRO A 143 -6.12 9.72 0.37
CA PRO A 143 -6.27 9.34 1.78
C PRO A 143 -7.13 10.36 2.56
N GLU A 144 -7.10 11.62 2.16
CA GLU A 144 -7.89 12.70 2.74
C GLU A 144 -9.40 12.55 2.56
N TRP A 145 -9.86 11.86 1.51
CA TRP A 145 -11.29 11.58 1.32
C TRP A 145 -11.79 10.62 2.40
N LEU A 146 -11.03 9.54 2.63
CA LEU A 146 -11.37 8.52 3.62
C LEU A 146 -11.38 9.09 5.04
N MET A 147 -10.39 9.92 5.38
CA MET A 147 -10.37 10.61 6.68
C MET A 147 -11.57 11.54 6.88
N ARG A 148 -11.99 12.27 5.83
CA ARG A 148 -13.19 13.12 5.90
C ARG A 148 -14.46 12.28 6.04
N TRP A 149 -14.60 11.21 5.27
CA TRP A 149 -15.76 10.32 5.35
C TRP A 149 -15.88 9.62 6.71
N GLU A 150 -14.77 9.22 7.32
CA GLU A 150 -14.74 8.70 8.70
C GLU A 150 -15.22 9.74 9.73
N ALA A 151 -15.01 11.03 9.47
CA ALA A 151 -15.45 12.15 10.30
C ALA A 151 -16.85 12.69 9.93
N ASP A 152 -17.65 11.94 9.15
CA ASP A 152 -18.97 12.36 8.63
C ASP A 152 -18.94 13.64 7.77
N GLN A 153 -17.80 13.95 7.17
CA GLN A 153 -17.63 15.12 6.31
C GLN A 153 -17.69 14.72 4.84
N ARG A 154 -18.41 15.51 4.03
CA ARG A 154 -18.38 15.39 2.58
C ARG A 154 -17.12 16.04 2.01
N VAL A 155 -16.66 15.53 0.88
CA VAL A 155 -15.62 16.16 0.07
C VAL A 155 -16.32 16.95 -1.04
N ASP A 156 -15.99 18.23 -1.16
CA ASP A 156 -16.55 19.11 -2.18
C ASP A 156 -16.02 18.73 -3.58
N GLY A 157 -16.89 18.86 -4.59
CA GLY A 157 -16.52 18.59 -5.98
C GLY A 157 -16.47 17.12 -6.39
N LEU A 158 -16.85 16.19 -5.49
CA LEU A 158 -17.09 14.79 -5.87
C LEU A 158 -18.51 14.61 -6.43
N GLY A 159 -18.66 13.67 -7.36
CA GLY A 159 -19.97 13.32 -7.93
C GLY A 159 -20.85 12.52 -6.95
N ASP A 160 -22.08 12.24 -7.39
CA ASP A 160 -23.15 11.62 -6.59
C ASP A 160 -22.78 10.26 -6.00
N ALA A 161 -21.80 9.55 -6.57
CA ALA A 161 -21.31 8.29 -6.01
C ALA A 161 -20.76 8.42 -4.57
N GLN A 162 -20.34 9.63 -4.16
CA GLN A 162 -19.95 9.89 -2.77
C GLN A 162 -21.09 9.60 -1.80
N GLU A 163 -22.35 9.77 -2.21
CA GLU A 163 -23.52 9.62 -1.33
C GLU A 163 -23.63 8.22 -0.72
N TRP A 164 -23.24 7.18 -1.46
CA TRP A 164 -23.19 5.81 -0.94
C TRP A 164 -21.78 5.36 -0.56
N GLN A 165 -20.73 5.87 -1.22
CA GLN A 165 -19.35 5.47 -0.90
C GLN A 165 -18.93 5.95 0.49
N ALA A 166 -19.20 7.20 0.85
CA ALA A 166 -18.83 7.75 2.16
C ALA A 166 -19.44 6.95 3.33
N PRO A 167 -20.78 6.75 3.41
CA PRO A 167 -21.35 5.96 4.49
C PRO A 167 -20.96 4.48 4.44
N LEU A 168 -20.71 3.91 3.26
CA LEU A 168 -20.25 2.53 3.15
C LEU A 168 -18.81 2.36 3.68
N TRP A 169 -17.92 3.32 3.42
CA TRP A 169 -16.56 3.32 3.99
C TRP A 169 -16.63 3.39 5.52
N LYS A 170 -17.44 4.30 6.07
CA LYS A 170 -17.62 4.42 7.51
C LYS A 170 -18.15 3.11 8.12
N ALA A 171 -19.17 2.51 7.51
CA ALA A 171 -19.70 1.21 7.93
C ALA A 171 -18.64 0.09 7.88
N LEU A 172 -17.73 0.12 6.90
CA LEU A 172 -16.62 -0.84 6.81
C LEU A 172 -15.61 -0.68 7.96
N VAL A 173 -15.29 0.56 8.34
CA VAL A 173 -14.41 0.85 9.48
C VAL A 173 -15.06 0.42 10.79
N GLU A 174 -16.33 0.79 11.01
CA GLU A 174 -17.11 0.40 12.20
C GLU A 174 -17.20 -1.13 12.33
N TYR A 175 -17.56 -1.82 11.24
CA TYR A 175 -17.63 -3.28 11.24
C TYR A 175 -16.26 -3.94 11.48
N THR A 176 -15.18 -3.35 10.98
CA THR A 176 -13.83 -3.83 11.27
C THR A 176 -13.49 -3.68 12.77
N ALA A 177 -13.96 -2.61 13.41
CA ALA A 177 -13.82 -2.41 14.85
C ALA A 177 -14.63 -3.45 15.65
N GLU A 178 -15.86 -3.73 15.24
CA GLU A 178 -16.72 -4.76 15.85
C GLU A 178 -16.10 -6.16 15.79
N LEU A 179 -15.37 -6.46 14.71
CA LEU A 179 -14.61 -7.70 14.57
C LEU A 179 -13.34 -7.76 15.44
N GLY A 180 -13.04 -6.70 16.21
CA GLY A 180 -11.85 -6.61 17.05
C GLY A 180 -10.54 -6.51 16.25
N GLN A 181 -10.61 -6.11 14.99
CA GLN A 181 -9.44 -6.02 14.11
C GLN A 181 -8.80 -4.63 14.19
N PRO A 182 -7.47 -4.52 13.97
CA PRO A 182 -6.79 -3.22 13.96
C PRO A 182 -7.37 -2.28 12.90
N LEU A 183 -7.64 -1.03 13.30
CA LEU A 183 -8.16 0.02 12.41
C LEU A 183 -7.06 0.70 11.58
N TRP A 184 -5.88 0.09 11.53
CA TRP A 184 -4.73 0.63 10.83
C TRP A 184 -4.86 0.40 9.32
N HIS A 185 -4.89 1.50 8.60
CA HIS A 185 -4.87 1.52 7.14
C HIS A 185 -3.85 2.55 6.66
N ARG A 186 -3.49 2.48 5.38
CA ARG A 186 -2.38 3.30 4.86
C ARG A 186 -2.60 4.80 5.10
N ALA A 187 -3.82 5.27 4.88
CA ALA A 187 -4.16 6.69 5.01
C ALA A 187 -3.93 7.23 6.44
N ASN A 188 -4.26 6.46 7.48
CA ASN A 188 -4.07 6.92 8.87
C ASN A 188 -2.67 6.63 9.46
N LEU A 189 -1.87 5.79 8.80
CA LEU A 189 -0.50 5.48 9.25
C LEU A 189 0.55 6.44 8.68
N TYR A 190 0.39 6.98 7.47
CA TYR A 190 1.42 7.79 6.81
C TYR A 190 1.92 8.95 7.66
N GLN A 191 1.00 9.81 8.10
CA GLN A 191 1.37 11.00 8.87
C GLN A 191 2.04 10.61 10.20
N ARG A 192 1.54 9.53 10.83
CA ARG A 192 2.08 9.03 12.09
C ARG A 192 3.50 8.46 11.92
N PHE A 193 3.75 7.76 10.82
CA PHE A 193 5.06 7.24 10.46
C PHE A 193 6.07 8.37 10.22
N ILE A 194 5.70 9.38 9.43
CA ILE A 194 6.58 10.54 9.17
C ILE A 194 6.89 11.26 10.48
N SER A 195 5.87 11.60 11.28
CA SER A 195 6.09 12.29 12.56
C SER A 195 6.93 11.47 13.55
N ALA A 196 6.77 10.14 13.56
CA ALA A 196 7.60 9.27 14.40
C ALA A 196 9.07 9.28 13.97
N LEU A 197 9.36 9.28 12.66
CA LEU A 197 10.71 9.36 12.14
C LEU A 197 11.34 10.75 12.33
N GLU A 198 10.58 11.82 12.11
CA GLU A 198 11.05 13.20 12.30
C GLU A 198 11.36 13.52 13.77
N ALA A 199 10.61 12.93 14.70
CA ALA A 199 10.83 13.10 16.13
C ALA A 199 11.92 12.18 16.71
N ALA A 200 12.38 11.18 15.95
CA ALA A 200 13.35 10.21 16.44
C ALA A 200 14.76 10.80 16.45
N GLU A 201 15.40 10.85 17.63
CA GLU A 201 16.80 11.30 17.77
C GLU A 201 17.81 10.29 17.16
N GLN A 202 17.41 9.02 17.10
CA GLN A 202 18.20 7.93 16.53
C GLN A 202 17.36 7.11 15.55
N PRO A 203 17.96 6.52 14.51
CA PRO A 203 17.23 5.69 13.57
C PRO A 203 16.55 4.53 14.30
N PRO A 204 15.24 4.27 14.06
CA PRO A 204 14.57 3.10 14.60
C PRO A 204 15.32 1.82 14.27
N ALA A 205 15.36 0.90 15.23
CA ALA A 205 16.00 -0.39 15.03
C ALA A 205 15.29 -1.20 13.92
N GLY A 206 16.06 -2.03 13.20
CA GLY A 206 15.51 -2.93 12.18
C GLY A 206 15.27 -2.30 10.81
N LEU A 207 15.58 -1.02 10.62
CA LEU A 207 15.56 -0.41 9.28
C LEU A 207 16.71 -0.95 8.41
N PRO A 208 16.49 -1.08 7.09
CA PRO A 208 17.55 -1.48 6.18
C PRO A 208 18.66 -0.42 6.11
N SER A 209 19.92 -0.86 6.06
CA SER A 209 21.10 0.03 5.99
C SER A 209 21.13 0.84 4.69
N ARG A 210 20.62 0.27 3.60
CA ARG A 210 20.39 0.93 2.32
C ARG A 210 19.20 0.32 1.60
N VAL A 211 18.58 1.14 0.74
CA VAL A 211 17.50 0.73 -0.16
C VAL A 211 17.78 1.32 -1.53
N PHE A 212 17.69 0.49 -2.57
CA PHE A 212 17.69 0.92 -3.95
C PHE A 212 16.27 0.97 -4.50
N ILE A 213 16.00 1.89 -5.43
CA ILE A 213 14.73 1.97 -6.15
C ILE A 213 15.07 1.95 -7.63
N CYS A 214 14.75 0.85 -8.31
CA CYS A 214 15.23 0.56 -9.65
C CYS A 214 14.08 0.28 -10.63
N GLY A 215 14.13 0.89 -11.80
CA GLY A 215 13.16 0.63 -12.86
C GLY A 215 11.75 1.11 -12.56
N ILE A 216 11.59 2.11 -11.68
CA ILE A 216 10.31 2.72 -11.31
C ILE A 216 10.25 4.13 -11.90
N SER A 217 9.40 4.32 -12.92
CA SER A 217 9.24 5.63 -13.58
C SER A 217 8.21 6.54 -12.90
N ALA A 218 7.44 6.01 -11.95
CA ALA A 218 6.45 6.78 -11.20
C ALA A 218 6.26 6.18 -9.79
N LEU A 219 6.37 7.03 -8.78
CA LEU A 219 5.95 6.77 -7.41
C LEU A 219 4.82 7.71 -7.04
N LEU A 220 4.01 7.28 -6.09
CA LEU A 220 2.89 8.06 -5.58
C LEU A 220 3.42 9.17 -4.69
N PRO A 221 2.83 10.38 -4.70
CA PRO A 221 3.33 11.50 -3.91
C PRO A 221 3.49 11.18 -2.42
N VAL A 222 2.62 10.33 -1.87
CA VAL A 222 2.67 9.92 -0.45
C VAL A 222 3.79 8.90 -0.14
N TYR A 223 4.43 8.33 -1.17
CA TYR A 223 5.56 7.39 -1.02
C TYR A 223 6.92 8.09 -1.13
N LEU A 224 6.93 9.39 -1.48
CA LEU A 224 8.13 10.23 -1.59
C LEU A 224 8.31 11.06 -0.31
#